data_AF-A0A830G3U6-F1
#
_entry.id   AF-A0A830G3U6-F1
#
_cell.length_a   1.000
_cell.length_b   1.000
_cell.length_c   1.000
_cell.angle_alpha   90.00
_cell.angle_beta   90.00
_cell.angle_gamma   90.00
#
_symmetry.space_group_name_H-M   'P 1'
#
loop_
_entity.id
_entity.type
_entity.pdbx_description
1 polymer ?
#
loop_
_entity_poly.entity_id
_entity_poly.type
_entity_poly.pdbx_seq_one_letter_code
_entity_poly.pdbx_strand_id
1 'polypeptide(L)' 'MSPLACPDCERGIERDEIRARTVPRPDGIRTTYRCPFCRGNFDTVAELL' A
#
# COMPACT_ATOMS: atom_id res chain seq x y z
N MET A 1 -7.70 -15.88 1.05
CA MET A 1 -7.02 -14.67 0.58
C MET A 1 -6.03 -14.28 1.65
N SER A 2 -4.73 -14.22 1.33
CA SER A 2 -3.71 -13.84 2.31
C SER A 2 -3.74 -12.32 2.54
N PRO A 3 -3.66 -11.83 3.79
CA PRO A 3 -3.60 -10.41 4.09
C PRO A 3 -2.29 -9.80 3.57
N LEU A 4 -2.34 -8.53 3.14
CA LEU A 4 -1.15 -7.77 2.74
C LEU A 4 -0.45 -7.22 3.99
N ALA A 5 0.79 -7.60 4.26
CA ALA A 5 1.58 -7.00 5.32
C ALA A 5 2.12 -5.64 4.86
N CYS A 6 1.94 -4.63 5.70
CA CYS A 6 2.56 -3.32 5.49
C CYS A 6 4.08 -3.42 5.66
N PRO A 7 4.90 -2.95 4.71
CA PRO A 7 6.36 -2.98 4.88
C PRO A 7 6.87 -2.07 6.01
N ASP A 8 6.10 -1.02 6.38
CA ASP A 8 6.52 -0.08 7.44
C ASP A 8 6.21 -0.56 8.86
N CYS A 9 5.12 -1.31 9.06
CA CYS A 9 4.65 -1.69 10.39
C CYS A 9 4.30 -3.17 10.54
N GLU A 10 4.54 -3.95 9.49
CA GLU A 10 4.38 -5.41 9.41
C GLU A 10 2.96 -5.91 9.75
N ARG A 11 1.98 -5.00 9.83
CA ARG A 11 0.59 -5.35 10.09
C ARG A 11 -0.07 -5.91 8.86
N GLY A 12 -0.85 -6.97 9.06
CA GLY A 12 -1.78 -7.47 8.08
C GLY A 12 -2.86 -6.43 7.79
N ILE A 13 -3.00 -6.08 6.52
CA ILE A 13 -4.02 -5.22 5.94
C ILE A 13 -4.85 -6.08 5.01
N GLU A 14 -6.16 -6.06 5.20
CA GLU A 14 -7.09 -6.70 4.28
C GLU A 14 -7.02 -5.99 2.92
N ARG A 15 -7.10 -6.76 1.83
CA ARG A 15 -7.00 -6.22 0.46
C ARG A 15 -8.11 -5.23 0.11
N ASP A 16 -9.23 -5.29 0.82
CA ASP A 16 -10.35 -4.35 0.71
C ASP A 16 -10.12 -3.06 1.52
N GLU A 17 -9.41 -3.14 2.64
CA GLU A 17 -9.14 -1.98 3.51
C GLU A 17 -8.01 -1.08 3.01
N ILE A 18 -7.13 -1.60 2.17
CA ILE A 18 -6.02 -0.82 1.61
C ILE A 18 -6.54 0.20 0.59
N ARG A 19 -6.22 1.47 0.82
CA ARG A 19 -6.60 2.54 -0.12
C ARG A 19 -5.47 2.80 -1.11
N ALA A 20 -5.75 2.55 -2.38
CA ALA A 20 -4.92 3.01 -3.48
C ALA A 20 -5.10 4.53 -3.65
N ARG A 21 -3.98 5.24 -3.77
CA ARG A 21 -3.91 6.67 -4.01
C ARG A 21 -3.04 6.94 -5.22
N THR A 22 -3.67 7.49 -6.25
CA THR A 22 -3.01 7.99 -7.44
C THR A 22 -2.37 9.33 -7.12
N VAL A 23 -1.05 9.42 -7.23
CA VAL A 23 -0.30 10.66 -7.02
C VAL A 23 0.34 11.11 -8.34
N PRO A 24 0.03 12.34 -8.80
CA PRO A 24 0.73 12.92 -9.94
C PRO A 24 2.17 13.25 -9.55
N ARG A 25 3.10 12.92 -10.44
CA ARG A 25 4.53 13.19 -10.32
C ARG A 25 5.04 13.87 -11.61
N PRO A 26 6.23 14.49 -11.58
CA PRO A 26 6.81 15.13 -12.78
C PRO A 26 7.02 14.15 -13.94
N ASP A 27 7.27 12.88 -13.63
CA ASP A 27 7.52 11.77 -14.55
C ASP A 27 6.24 11.01 -14.99
N GLY A 28 5.07 11.40 -14.48
CA GLY A 28 3.79 10.78 -14.83
C GLY A 28 2.88 10.56 -13.63
N ILE A 29 2.18 9.42 -13.61
CA ILE A 29 1.24 9.08 -12.54
C ILE A 29 1.74 7.81 -11.86
N ARG A 30 1.89 7.86 -10.53
CA ARG A 30 2.27 6.70 -9.73
C ARG A 30 1.14 6.34 -8.77
N THR A 31 0.81 5.06 -8.71
CA THR A 31 -0.16 4.55 -7.75
C THR A 31 0.57 4.14 -6.49
N THR A 32 0.26 4.82 -5.39
CA THR A 32 0.75 4.51 -4.05
C THR A 32 -0.36 3.85 -3.24
N TYR A 33 -0.02 3.09 -2.22
CA TYR A 33 -0.95 2.49 -1.28
C TYR A 33 -0.70 3.09 0.10
N ARG A 34 -1.79 3.34 0.84
CA ARG A 34 -1.69 3.88 2.19
C ARG A 34 -2.17 2.88 3.22
N CYS A 35 -1.33 2.59 4.21
CA CYS A 35 -1.69 1.75 5.35
C CYS A 35 -2.72 2.47 6.24
N PRO A 36 -3.83 1.83 6.63
CA PRO A 36 -4.80 2.44 7.55
C PRO A 36 -4.26 2.53 8.99
N PHE A 37 -3.32 1.67 9.38
CA PHE A 37 -2.80 1.59 10.75
C PHE A 37 -1.66 2.58 11.03
N CYS A 38 -0.56 2.50 10.27
CA CYS A 38 0.59 3.37 10.46
C CYS A 38 0.57 4.62 9.57
N ARG A 39 -0.39 4.71 8.63
CA ARG A 39 -0.49 5.79 7.63
C ARG A 39 0.72 5.91 6.69
N GLY A 40 1.60 4.90 6.67
CA GLY A 40 2.71 4.76 5.72
C GLY A 40 2.22 4.65 4.29
N ASN A 41 2.99 5.20 3.35
CA ASN A 41 2.70 5.13 1.92
C ASN A 41 3.76 4.27 1.23
N PHE A 42 3.34 3.29 0.44
CA PHE A 42 4.23 2.36 -0.25
C PHE A 42 3.72 2.09 -1.66
N ASP A 43 4.62 1.83 -2.59
CA ASP A 43 4.29 1.70 -4.02
C ASP A 43 4.03 0.26 -4.46
N THR A 44 4.30 -0.70 -3.60
CA THR A 44 4.35 -2.12 -3.98
C THR A 44 3.69 -2.96 -2.90
N VAL A 45 2.57 -3.59 -3.25
CA VAL A 45 1.90 -4.64 -2.45
C VAL A 45 2.45 -6.04 -2.75
N ALA A 46 3.50 -6.12 -3.58
CA ALA A 46 3.79 -7.28 -4.42
C ALA A 46 4.79 -8.31 -3.86
N GLU A 47 5.24 -8.22 -2.61
CA GLU A 47 6.18 -9.21 -2.03
C GLU A 47 5.57 -10.07 -0.91
N LEU A 48 4.31 -10.49 -1.06
CA LEU A 48 3.71 -11.46 -0.13
C LEU A 48 2.98 -12.56 -0.91
N LEU A 49 3.79 -13.40 -1.55
CA LEU A 49 3.45 -14.80 -1.79
C LEU A 49 3.90 -15.62 -0.58
#